data_AF-A0AA38LV06-F1
#
_entry.id   AF-A0AA38LV06-F1
#
_cell.length_a   1.000
_cell.length_b   1.000
_cell.length_c   1.000
_cell.angle_alpha   90.00
_cell.angle_beta   90.00
_cell.angle_gamma   90.00
#
_symmetry.space_group_name_H-M   'P 1'
#
loop_
_entity.id
_entity.type
_entity.pdbx_description
1 polymer ?
#
loop_
_entity_poly.entity_id
_entity_poly.type
_entity_poly.pdbx_seq_one_letter_code
_entity_poly.pdbx_strand_id
1 'polypeptide(L)'
;MVNPNEDTEFNDALRAHGILPPKSPSRSPSPDIPHITHADAVGAIAATADHQQLSLLLESDNLDSDDEAMFEEYRKKRMNEMRKEEKRGRYGSLMPLGREDFVREVTEGSKQLREGEEEVDEQEEGEDDEEASGSASRRLKGTGVVVFLYKDSVPLSQHLRPLLNTLAAAHPSTKFLAIRADLCIPNYPDKNVPTLLIYRNGDMLGQVVAGAGLKGLKTGVKDLEALLLRYQALEKPSAALRQRRGEDEDDGDADGLDDDIGMVNTRGSGIRTGGSGLGVGRGKGRKAEADSDGSDFDI
;
A
#
# COMPACT_ATOMS: atom_id res chain seq x y z
N MET A 1 31.46 -33.70 46.58
CA MET A 1 30.21 -33.81 45.80
C MET A 1 30.62 -34.04 44.36
N VAL A 2 30.39 -35.24 43.83
CA VAL A 2 30.74 -35.62 42.46
C VAL A 2 29.58 -35.20 41.55
N ASN A 3 29.88 -34.49 40.46
CA ASN A 3 28.87 -33.91 39.60
C ASN A 3 28.19 -35.03 38.78
N PRO A 4 26.86 -35.25 38.89
CA PRO A 4 26.18 -36.38 38.26
C PRO A 4 26.20 -36.41 36.72
N ASN A 5 26.63 -35.31 36.10
CA ASN A 5 26.66 -35.13 34.65
C ASN A 5 28.08 -35.05 34.07
N GLU A 6 29.13 -35.25 34.86
CA GLU A 6 30.50 -35.34 34.32
C GLU A 6 30.77 -36.72 33.73
N ASP A 7 31.18 -36.76 32.46
CA ASP A 7 31.51 -37.98 31.73
C ASP A 7 32.89 -38.50 32.13
N THR A 8 32.93 -39.11 33.32
CA THR A 8 34.04 -39.96 33.74
C THR A 8 33.79 -41.38 33.23
N GLU A 9 34.85 -42.11 32.84
CA GLU A 9 34.76 -43.52 32.41
C GLU A 9 33.98 -44.41 33.41
N PHE A 10 33.98 -44.00 34.69
CA PHE A 10 33.19 -44.60 35.75
C PHE A 10 31.67 -44.46 35.54
N ASN A 11 31.17 -43.31 35.11
CA ASN A 11 29.73 -43.07 34.91
C ASN A 11 29.17 -43.82 33.69
N ASP A 12 30.00 -44.03 32.66
CA ASP A 12 29.63 -44.87 31.51
C ASP A 12 29.59 -46.35 31.88
N ALA A 13 30.53 -46.83 32.71
CA ALA A 13 30.49 -48.21 33.23
C ALA A 13 29.22 -48.48 34.06
N LEU A 14 28.76 -47.50 34.86
CA LEU A 14 27.52 -47.62 35.62
C LEU A 14 26.26 -47.63 34.73
N ARG A 15 26.25 -46.90 33.61
CA ARG A 15 25.18 -47.00 32.60
C ARG A 15 25.21 -48.35 31.87
N ALA A 16 26.40 -48.88 31.57
CA ALA A 16 26.58 -50.20 30.94
C ALA A 16 26.13 -51.36 31.85
N HIS A 17 26.36 -51.25 33.16
CA HIS A 17 25.89 -52.22 34.14
C HIS A 17 24.41 -52.04 34.55
N GLY A 18 23.70 -51.09 33.96
CA GLY A 18 22.25 -50.88 34.17
C GLY A 18 21.88 -50.21 35.49
N ILE A 19 22.84 -49.55 36.16
CA ILE A 19 22.64 -48.85 37.43
C ILE A 19 22.14 -47.41 37.19
N LEU A 20 22.61 -46.75 36.13
CA LEU A 20 22.11 -45.45 35.68
C LEU A 20 21.27 -45.61 34.40
N PRO A 21 20.17 -44.86 34.24
CA PRO A 21 19.36 -44.89 33.03
C PRO A 21 20.17 -44.42 31.80
N PRO A 22 19.83 -44.91 30.58
CA PRO A 22 20.51 -44.51 29.36
C PRO A 22 20.30 -43.02 29.09
N LYS A 23 21.32 -42.37 28.50
CA LYS A 23 21.24 -40.95 28.12
C LYS A 23 20.15 -40.74 27.08
N SER A 24 19.40 -39.65 27.21
CA SER A 24 18.49 -39.20 26.15
C SER A 24 19.30 -38.86 24.89
N PRO A 25 18.82 -39.21 23.68
CA PRO A 25 19.49 -38.83 22.45
C PRO A 25 19.57 -37.29 22.38
N SER A 26 20.73 -36.77 21.99
CA SER A 26 20.91 -35.34 21.78
C SER A 26 19.83 -34.83 20.82
N ARG A 27 19.14 -33.76 21.25
CA ARG A 27 18.16 -33.00 20.48
C ARG A 27 18.67 -32.83 19.03
N SER A 28 17.80 -33.07 18.06
CA SER A 28 18.07 -32.86 16.62
C SER A 28 18.82 -31.54 16.42
N PRO A 29 19.80 -31.47 15.50
CA PRO A 29 20.52 -30.23 15.25
C PRO A 29 19.49 -29.14 14.94
N SER A 30 19.63 -27.98 15.58
CA SER A 30 18.80 -26.82 15.30
C SER A 30 18.80 -26.56 13.79
N PRO A 31 17.66 -26.16 13.19
CA PRO A 31 17.66 -25.80 11.78
C PRO A 31 18.75 -24.75 11.52
N ASP A 32 19.54 -24.95 10.46
CA ASP A 32 20.62 -24.03 10.09
C ASP A 32 20.01 -22.65 9.82
N ILE A 33 20.41 -21.67 10.62
CA ILE A 33 20.02 -20.27 10.40
C ILE A 33 20.71 -19.84 9.12
N PRO A 34 19.98 -19.41 8.07
CA PRO A 34 20.61 -18.99 6.83
C PRO A 34 21.58 -17.84 7.13
N HIS A 35 22.84 -18.01 6.72
CA HIS A 35 23.84 -16.96 6.81
C HIS A 35 23.49 -15.85 5.82
N ILE A 36 22.88 -14.77 6.31
CA ILE A 36 22.68 -13.54 5.55
C ILE A 36 24.05 -12.95 5.23
N THR A 37 24.34 -12.77 3.95
CA THR A 37 25.58 -12.11 3.51
C THR A 37 25.45 -10.59 3.57
N HIS A 38 26.58 -9.88 3.53
CA HIS A 38 26.58 -8.41 3.45
C HIS A 38 25.79 -7.93 2.23
N ALA A 39 26.02 -8.56 1.07
CA ALA A 39 25.33 -8.25 -0.18
C ALA A 39 23.80 -8.45 -0.06
N ASP A 40 23.34 -9.50 0.63
CA ASP A 40 21.91 -9.71 0.84
C ASP A 40 21.29 -8.62 1.72
N ALA A 41 22.00 -8.19 2.76
CA ALA A 41 21.55 -7.12 3.65
C ALA A 41 21.50 -5.77 2.92
N VAL A 42 22.54 -5.42 2.17
CA VAL A 42 22.61 -4.19 1.35
C VAL A 42 21.52 -4.19 0.28
N GLY A 43 21.31 -5.33 -0.39
CA GLY A 43 20.27 -5.47 -1.40
C GLY A 43 18.85 -5.33 -0.85
N ALA A 44 18.59 -5.84 0.36
CA ALA A 44 17.30 -5.66 1.03
C ALA A 44 17.03 -4.19 1.38
N ILE A 45 18.06 -3.46 1.82
CA ILE A 45 17.97 -2.01 2.08
C ILE A 45 17.70 -1.25 0.77
N ALA A 46 18.45 -1.54 -0.29
CA ALA A 46 18.28 -0.90 -1.60
C ALA A 46 16.88 -1.13 -2.19
N ALA A 47 16.33 -2.34 -2.03
CA ALA A 47 15.02 -2.71 -2.55
C ALA A 47 13.87 -1.95 -1.88
N THR A 48 14.01 -1.59 -0.60
CA THR A 48 12.97 -0.92 0.18
C THR A 48 13.10 0.60 0.17
N ALA A 49 14.30 1.12 -0.08
CA ALA A 49 14.61 2.54 -0.09
C ALA A 49 13.97 3.31 -1.26
N ASP A 50 13.63 4.57 -1.00
CA ASP A 50 13.19 5.54 -2.00
C ASP A 50 14.37 6.22 -2.73
N HIS A 51 14.08 7.06 -3.73
CA HIS A 51 15.14 7.73 -4.50
C HIS A 51 16.03 8.66 -3.67
N GLN A 52 15.47 9.34 -2.66
CA GLN A 52 16.22 10.29 -1.83
C GLN A 52 17.13 9.56 -0.86
N GLN A 53 16.63 8.50 -0.23
CA GLN A 53 17.38 7.61 0.64
C GLN A 53 18.54 6.93 -0.10
N LEU A 54 18.30 6.44 -1.32
CA LEU A 54 19.38 5.88 -2.16
C LEU A 54 20.45 6.93 -2.49
N SER A 55 20.05 8.19 -2.73
CA SER A 55 21.01 9.28 -2.93
C SER A 55 21.87 9.54 -1.69
N LEU A 56 21.27 9.51 -0.50
CA LEU A 56 22.00 9.69 0.76
C LEU A 56 22.94 8.51 1.06
N LEU A 57 22.52 7.28 0.76
CA LEU A 57 23.37 6.10 0.94
C LEU A 57 24.60 6.16 0.03
N LEU A 58 24.43 6.62 -1.22
CA LEU A 58 25.53 6.86 -2.16
C LEU A 58 26.56 7.89 -1.69
N GLU A 59 26.19 8.82 -0.81
CA GLU A 59 27.12 9.81 -0.24
C GLU A 59 27.95 9.26 0.92
N SER A 60 27.77 7.98 1.30
CA SER A 60 28.51 7.39 2.42
C SER A 60 29.91 6.90 2.01
N ASP A 61 30.92 7.36 2.74
CA ASP A 61 32.35 7.07 2.47
C ASP A 61 32.76 5.60 2.71
N ASN A 62 31.85 4.74 3.18
CA ASN A 62 32.13 3.35 3.58
C ASN A 62 31.65 2.30 2.56
N LEU A 63 31.22 2.72 1.36
CA LEU A 63 30.78 1.80 0.32
C LEU A 63 31.98 1.21 -0.43
N ASP A 64 31.90 -0.07 -0.76
CA ASP A 64 32.78 -0.68 -1.73
C ASP A 64 32.29 -0.38 -3.16
N SER A 65 33.09 -0.75 -4.16
CA SER A 65 32.74 -0.50 -5.57
C SER A 65 31.49 -1.23 -6.03
N ASP A 66 31.16 -2.35 -5.38
CA ASP A 66 30.07 -3.23 -5.78
C ASP A 66 28.75 -2.66 -5.21
N ASP A 67 28.75 -2.23 -3.95
CA ASP A 67 27.63 -1.56 -3.28
C ASP A 67 27.32 -0.20 -3.92
N GLU A 68 28.34 0.58 -4.27
CA GLU A 68 28.17 1.86 -4.97
C GLU A 68 27.45 1.67 -6.31
N ALA A 69 27.92 0.72 -7.14
CA ALA A 69 27.30 0.39 -8.42
C ALA A 69 25.85 -0.11 -8.25
N MET A 70 25.58 -0.92 -7.23
CA MET A 70 24.25 -1.42 -6.92
C MET A 70 23.29 -0.30 -6.55
N PHE A 71 23.69 0.63 -5.67
CA PHE A 71 22.85 1.75 -5.28
C PHE A 71 22.60 2.73 -6.42
N GLU A 72 23.60 2.99 -7.29
CA GLU A 72 23.40 3.79 -8.50
C GLU A 72 22.35 3.16 -9.42
N GLU A 73 22.40 1.85 -9.63
CA GLU A 73 21.43 1.12 -10.44
C GLU A 73 20.03 1.21 -9.85
N TYR A 74 19.88 0.94 -8.55
CA TYR A 74 18.60 1.07 -7.84
C TYR A 74 18.06 2.50 -7.89
N ARG A 75 18.93 3.50 -7.70
CA ARG A 75 18.56 4.92 -7.76
C ARG A 75 18.06 5.29 -9.15
N LYS A 76 18.78 4.86 -10.19
CA LYS A 76 18.40 5.06 -11.60
C LYS A 76 17.10 4.33 -11.95
N LYS A 77 16.93 3.11 -11.45
CA LYS A 77 15.70 2.31 -11.60
C LYS A 77 14.50 3.02 -10.98
N ARG A 78 14.60 3.44 -9.71
CA ARG A 78 13.55 4.23 -9.02
C ARG A 78 13.24 5.53 -9.74
N MET A 79 14.24 6.25 -10.25
CA MET A 79 14.01 7.47 -11.04
C MET A 79 13.31 7.20 -12.36
N ASN A 80 13.65 6.11 -13.03
CA ASN A 80 13.00 5.72 -14.26
C ASN A 80 11.55 5.29 -14.01
N GLU A 81 11.28 4.54 -12.93
CA GLU A 81 9.92 4.21 -12.48
C GLU A 81 9.12 5.50 -12.22
N MET A 82 9.67 6.43 -11.46
CA MET A 82 9.04 7.71 -11.13
C MET A 82 8.76 8.56 -12.37
N ARG A 83 9.75 8.69 -13.29
CA ARG A 83 9.58 9.40 -14.57
C ARG A 83 8.56 8.72 -15.47
N LYS A 84 8.51 7.38 -15.50
CA LYS A 84 7.52 6.62 -16.27
C LYS A 84 6.12 6.84 -15.73
N GLU A 85 5.97 6.94 -14.42
CA GLU A 85 4.70 7.21 -13.75
C GLU A 85 4.24 8.65 -13.87
N GLU A 86 5.17 9.62 -13.90
CA GLU A 86 4.87 11.02 -14.19
C GLU A 86 4.44 11.18 -15.66
N LYS A 87 5.13 10.55 -16.61
CA LYS A 87 4.72 10.52 -18.02
C LYS A 87 3.38 9.81 -18.22
N ARG A 88 3.05 8.82 -17.38
CA ARG A 88 1.72 8.18 -17.36
C ARG A 88 0.63 9.18 -16.99
N GLY A 89 0.96 10.24 -16.25
CA GLY A 89 0.05 11.32 -15.89
C GLY A 89 -0.24 12.26 -17.05
N ARG A 90 -0.98 11.79 -18.07
CA ARG A 90 -1.38 12.62 -19.22
C ARG A 90 -2.53 13.58 -18.91
N TYR A 91 -3.41 13.17 -17.99
CA TYR A 91 -4.57 13.93 -17.55
C TYR A 91 -4.29 14.59 -16.20
N GLY A 92 -5.32 15.02 -15.48
CA GLY A 92 -5.14 15.74 -14.22
C GLY A 92 -6.28 16.68 -13.84
N SER A 93 -7.29 16.81 -14.69
CA SER A 93 -8.44 17.69 -14.47
C SER A 93 -9.71 17.11 -15.08
N LEU A 94 -10.86 17.58 -14.59
CA LEU A 94 -12.17 17.27 -15.18
C LEU A 94 -12.39 18.16 -16.41
N MET A 95 -12.30 17.59 -17.60
CA MET A 95 -12.42 18.35 -18.85
C MET A 95 -13.87 18.37 -19.36
N PRO A 96 -14.34 19.47 -19.95
CA PRO A 96 -15.64 19.50 -20.61
C PRO A 96 -15.62 18.61 -21.87
N LEU A 97 -16.74 17.93 -22.14
CA LEU A 97 -16.92 17.05 -23.30
C LEU A 97 -18.08 17.55 -24.17
N GLY A 98 -17.83 17.70 -25.48
CA GLY A 98 -18.85 17.94 -26.50
C GLY A 98 -19.58 16.65 -26.91
N ARG A 99 -20.79 16.78 -27.46
CA ARG A 99 -21.59 15.61 -27.90
C ARG A 99 -20.89 14.90 -29.07
N GLU A 100 -20.41 15.67 -30.02
CA GLU A 100 -19.69 15.27 -31.23
C GLU A 100 -18.38 14.53 -30.93
N ASP A 101 -17.77 14.83 -29.78
CA ASP A 101 -16.49 14.30 -29.37
C ASP A 101 -16.60 13.03 -28.51
N PHE A 102 -17.82 12.59 -28.17
CA PHE A 102 -18.03 11.48 -27.25
C PHE A 102 -17.30 10.21 -27.70
N VAL A 103 -17.47 9.79 -28.96
CA VAL A 103 -16.85 8.56 -29.46
C VAL A 103 -15.32 8.65 -29.44
N ARG A 104 -14.77 9.77 -29.91
CA ARG A 104 -13.32 10.00 -29.99
C ARG A 104 -12.69 10.09 -28.60
N GLU A 105 -13.28 10.86 -27.70
CA GLU A 105 -12.68 11.15 -26.40
C GLU A 105 -12.96 10.05 -25.36
N VAL A 106 -14.06 9.31 -25.51
CA VAL A 106 -14.48 8.27 -24.57
C VAL A 106 -14.13 6.89 -25.10
N THR A 107 -14.78 6.44 -26.18
CA THR A 107 -14.61 5.07 -26.70
C THR A 107 -13.20 4.87 -27.26
N GLU A 108 -12.79 5.68 -28.23
CA GLU A 108 -11.45 5.59 -28.82
C GLU A 108 -10.37 6.04 -27.82
N GLY A 109 -10.65 7.09 -27.05
CA GLY A 109 -9.77 7.56 -25.98
C GLY A 109 -9.47 6.48 -24.93
N SER A 110 -10.43 5.60 -24.63
CA SER A 110 -10.22 4.49 -23.70
C SER A 110 -9.40 3.33 -24.26
N LYS A 111 -9.29 3.22 -25.59
CA LYS A 111 -8.42 2.23 -26.27
C LYS A 111 -6.96 2.68 -26.32
N GLN A 112 -6.70 3.99 -26.21
CA GLN A 112 -5.33 4.50 -26.29
C GLN A 112 -4.47 3.85 -25.21
N LEU A 113 -3.48 3.10 -25.68
CA LEU A 113 -2.47 2.47 -24.86
C LEU A 113 -1.48 3.53 -24.37
N ARG A 114 -0.86 3.24 -23.24
CA ARG A 114 0.01 4.18 -22.54
C ARG A 114 1.32 4.33 -23.31
N GLU A 115 1.84 5.55 -23.42
CA GLU A 115 3.18 5.77 -24.00
C GLU A 115 4.22 4.97 -23.18
N GLY A 116 4.84 3.96 -23.81
CA GLY A 116 5.78 3.02 -23.16
C GLY A 116 5.19 1.66 -22.75
N GLU A 117 3.97 1.36 -23.21
CA GLU A 117 3.47 -0.01 -23.41
C GLU A 117 3.58 -0.30 -24.91
N GLU A 118 4.61 -1.03 -25.32
CA GLU A 118 4.68 -1.54 -26.69
C GLU A 118 3.51 -2.52 -26.89
N GLU A 119 2.84 -2.43 -28.04
CA GLU A 119 1.88 -3.44 -28.49
C GLU A 119 2.64 -4.77 -28.56
N VAL A 120 2.41 -5.66 -27.59
CA VAL A 120 2.83 -7.05 -27.72
C VAL A 120 1.93 -7.63 -28.80
N ASP A 121 2.51 -7.90 -29.96
CA ASP A 121 1.84 -8.42 -31.16
C ASP A 121 0.93 -9.60 -30.75
N GLU A 122 -0.38 -9.51 -31.03
CA GLU A 122 -1.40 -10.51 -30.64
C GLU A 122 -1.28 -11.83 -31.43
N GLN A 123 -0.15 -12.08 -32.11
CA GLN A 123 0.10 -13.27 -32.92
C GLN A 123 0.80 -14.41 -32.16
N GLU A 124 1.15 -14.25 -30.88
CA GLU A 124 1.76 -15.31 -30.05
C GLU A 124 1.03 -15.57 -28.72
N GLU A 125 -0.30 -15.43 -28.65
CA GLU A 125 -1.07 -16.11 -27.59
C GLU A 125 -1.43 -17.52 -28.09
N GLY A 126 -0.52 -18.48 -27.83
CA GLY A 126 -0.81 -19.90 -27.92
C GLY A 126 -1.94 -20.28 -26.95
N GLU A 127 -2.80 -21.21 -27.39
CA GLU A 127 -4.05 -21.64 -26.74
C GLU A 127 -3.89 -22.36 -25.39
N ASP A 128 -2.75 -22.28 -24.70
CA ASP A 128 -2.48 -23.09 -23.51
C ASP A 128 -2.06 -22.20 -22.33
N ASP A 129 -3.01 -21.67 -21.55
CA ASP A 129 -2.80 -21.28 -20.14
C ASP A 129 -4.14 -20.99 -19.43
N GLU A 130 -5.08 -21.95 -19.50
CA GLU A 130 -6.08 -22.11 -18.44
C GLU A 130 -5.46 -22.94 -17.32
N GLU A 131 -5.06 -22.26 -16.24
CA GLU A 131 -4.74 -22.75 -14.88
C GLU A 131 -3.37 -22.34 -14.33
N ALA A 132 -3.22 -21.04 -14.05
CA ALA A 132 -2.32 -20.57 -13.01
C ALA A 132 -2.97 -19.42 -12.20
N SER A 133 -3.74 -19.80 -11.19
CA SER A 133 -4.19 -18.91 -10.12
C SER A 133 -2.98 -18.48 -9.27
N GLY A 134 -2.38 -17.34 -9.62
CA GLY A 134 -1.43 -16.61 -8.80
C GLY A 134 -1.50 -15.13 -9.16
N SER A 135 -1.81 -14.28 -8.19
CA SER A 135 -2.09 -12.83 -8.31
C SER A 135 -0.88 -12.01 -8.80
N ALA A 136 -0.48 -12.19 -10.05
CA ALA A 136 0.29 -11.22 -10.82
C ALA A 136 -0.72 -10.31 -11.52
N SER A 137 -0.72 -9.03 -11.14
CA SER A 137 -1.58 -7.97 -11.66
C SER A 137 -1.79 -8.11 -13.18
N ARG A 138 -2.94 -8.65 -13.61
CA ARG A 138 -3.35 -8.64 -15.01
C ARG A 138 -3.46 -7.17 -15.38
N ARG A 139 -2.40 -6.63 -16.01
CA ARG A 139 -2.28 -5.19 -16.27
C ARG A 139 -3.49 -4.79 -17.10
N LEU A 140 -4.27 -3.88 -16.55
CA LEU A 140 -5.51 -3.45 -17.17
C LEU A 140 -5.18 -2.74 -18.49
N LYS A 141 -5.53 -3.34 -19.63
CA LYS A 141 -5.28 -2.77 -20.96
C LYS A 141 -6.08 -1.45 -21.14
N GLY A 142 -5.54 -0.53 -21.94
CA GLY A 142 -6.17 0.75 -22.27
C GLY A 142 -6.20 1.78 -21.14
N THR A 143 -6.76 2.95 -21.46
CA THR A 143 -6.90 4.09 -20.54
C THR A 143 -8.30 4.08 -19.91
N GLY A 144 -8.38 4.23 -18.58
CA GLY A 144 -9.66 4.41 -17.89
C GLY A 144 -10.27 5.78 -18.23
N VAL A 145 -11.54 5.80 -18.64
CA VAL A 145 -12.28 7.03 -18.93
C VAL A 145 -13.56 7.08 -18.10
N VAL A 146 -13.75 8.16 -17.36
CA VAL A 146 -14.93 8.41 -16.54
C VAL A 146 -15.67 9.62 -17.09
N VAL A 147 -16.92 9.42 -17.53
CA VAL A 147 -17.78 10.48 -18.06
C VAL A 147 -18.86 10.83 -17.04
N PHE A 148 -18.87 12.09 -16.61
CA PHE A 148 -19.81 12.66 -15.65
C PHE A 148 -20.92 13.42 -16.38
N LEU A 149 -22.09 12.79 -16.48
CA LEU A 149 -23.32 13.41 -16.97
C LEU A 149 -23.99 14.15 -15.83
N TYR A 150 -24.10 15.47 -15.96
CA TYR A 150 -24.58 16.33 -14.87
C TYR A 150 -25.69 17.30 -15.30
N LYS A 151 -26.41 17.83 -14.32
CA LYS A 151 -27.30 18.99 -14.47
C LYS A 151 -27.05 19.94 -13.31
N ASP A 152 -26.92 21.22 -13.62
CA ASP A 152 -26.65 22.23 -12.59
C ASP A 152 -27.84 22.45 -11.65
N SER A 153 -29.06 22.04 -12.04
CA SER A 153 -30.25 22.06 -11.18
C SER A 153 -30.25 21.00 -10.07
N VAL A 154 -29.43 19.95 -10.19
CA VAL A 154 -29.45 18.80 -9.26
C VAL A 154 -28.35 18.95 -8.20
N PRO A 155 -28.70 19.04 -6.89
CA PRO A 155 -27.71 19.24 -5.82
C PRO A 155 -26.61 18.18 -5.78
N LEU A 156 -26.95 16.91 -6.00
CA LEU A 156 -25.98 15.82 -6.02
C LEU A 156 -24.94 15.98 -7.14
N SER A 157 -25.32 16.56 -8.29
CA SER A 157 -24.38 16.88 -9.37
C SER A 157 -23.42 18.01 -9.00
N GLN A 158 -23.90 19.01 -8.26
CA GLN A 158 -23.04 20.08 -7.76
C GLN A 158 -22.05 19.53 -6.72
N HIS A 159 -22.50 18.60 -5.87
CA HIS A 159 -21.68 17.95 -4.84
C HIS A 159 -20.59 17.04 -5.41
N LEU A 160 -20.88 16.19 -6.39
CA LEU A 160 -19.88 15.24 -6.91
C LEU A 160 -18.77 15.89 -7.75
N ARG A 161 -19.04 17.04 -8.36
CA ARG A 161 -18.11 17.72 -9.28
C ARG A 161 -16.78 18.15 -8.65
N PRO A 162 -16.73 18.82 -7.49
CA PRO A 162 -15.45 19.11 -6.83
C PRO A 162 -14.70 17.83 -6.44
N LEU A 163 -15.41 16.77 -6.01
CA LEU A 163 -14.78 15.50 -5.65
C LEU A 163 -14.11 14.84 -6.87
N LEU A 164 -14.78 14.85 -8.03
CA LEU A 164 -14.22 14.34 -9.28
C LEU A 164 -13.03 15.18 -9.76
N ASN A 165 -13.02 16.49 -9.53
CA ASN A 165 -11.83 17.33 -9.79
C ASN A 165 -10.64 16.91 -8.93
N THR A 166 -10.86 16.69 -7.63
CA THR A 166 -9.81 16.20 -6.73
C THR A 166 -9.28 14.83 -7.17
N LEU A 167 -10.17 13.92 -7.59
CA LEU A 167 -9.77 12.61 -8.12
C LEU A 167 -9.02 12.71 -9.43
N ALA A 168 -9.43 13.58 -10.34
CA ALA A 168 -8.74 13.79 -11.61
C ALA A 168 -7.29 14.25 -11.37
N ALA A 169 -7.08 15.17 -10.44
CA ALA A 169 -5.74 15.65 -10.06
C ALA A 169 -4.91 14.55 -9.38
N ALA A 170 -5.53 13.70 -8.56
CA ALA A 170 -4.86 12.59 -7.89
C ALA A 170 -4.52 11.41 -8.83
N HIS A 171 -5.29 11.22 -9.91
CA HIS A 171 -5.14 10.10 -10.84
C HIS A 171 -4.97 10.59 -12.28
N PRO A 172 -3.83 11.24 -12.61
CA PRO A 172 -3.59 11.78 -13.95
C PRO A 172 -3.45 10.70 -15.03
N SER A 173 -3.41 9.40 -14.67
CA SER A 173 -3.49 8.28 -15.60
C SER A 173 -4.91 7.97 -16.10
N THR A 174 -5.94 8.53 -15.45
CA THR A 174 -7.35 8.30 -15.78
C THR A 174 -7.94 9.58 -16.35
N LYS A 175 -8.72 9.46 -17.41
CA LYS A 175 -9.36 10.60 -18.06
C LYS A 175 -10.72 10.88 -17.44
N PHE A 176 -10.91 12.10 -16.96
CA PHE A 176 -12.19 12.56 -16.42
C PHE A 176 -12.82 13.57 -17.35
N LEU A 177 -14.06 13.30 -17.75
CA LEU A 177 -14.83 14.10 -18.70
C LEU A 177 -16.18 14.50 -18.08
N ALA A 178 -16.68 15.69 -18.41
CA ALA A 178 -17.97 16.17 -17.94
C ALA A 178 -18.81 16.73 -19.09
N ILE A 179 -20.08 16.34 -19.15
CA ILE A 179 -21.03 16.82 -20.15
C ILE A 179 -22.39 17.07 -19.49
N ARG A 180 -23.10 18.12 -19.92
CA ARG A 180 -24.48 18.33 -19.48
C ARG A 180 -25.34 17.16 -19.97
N ALA A 181 -26.15 16.59 -19.10
CA ALA A 181 -26.91 15.38 -19.40
C ALA A 181 -27.81 15.54 -20.63
N ASP A 182 -28.52 16.67 -20.77
CA ASP A 182 -29.37 16.97 -21.94
C ASP A 182 -28.58 17.16 -23.24
N LEU A 183 -27.32 17.57 -23.13
CA LEU A 183 -26.41 17.65 -24.28
C LEU A 183 -25.86 16.27 -24.64
N CYS A 184 -25.76 15.32 -23.73
CA CYS A 184 -25.37 13.96 -24.10
C CYS A 184 -26.57 13.17 -24.66
N ILE A 185 -27.68 13.19 -23.93
CA ILE A 185 -28.89 12.43 -24.21
C ILE A 185 -30.08 13.40 -24.14
N PRO A 186 -30.83 13.62 -25.24
CA PRO A 186 -32.00 14.49 -25.24
C PRO A 186 -33.03 14.05 -24.20
N ASN A 187 -33.57 14.99 -23.43
CA ASN A 187 -34.57 14.76 -22.38
C ASN A 187 -34.14 13.75 -21.31
N TYR A 188 -32.86 13.72 -20.94
CA TYR A 188 -32.38 12.82 -19.90
C TYR A 188 -33.02 13.14 -18.54
N PRO A 189 -33.64 12.17 -17.84
CA PRO A 189 -34.41 12.45 -16.62
C PRO A 189 -33.55 12.98 -15.47
N ASP A 190 -33.98 14.05 -14.81
CA ASP A 190 -33.26 14.66 -13.68
C ASP A 190 -33.01 13.68 -12.53
N LYS A 191 -33.96 12.77 -12.27
CA LYS A 191 -33.83 11.73 -11.23
C LYS A 191 -32.67 10.75 -11.47
N ASN A 192 -32.18 10.65 -12.71
CA ASN A 192 -31.07 9.77 -13.08
C ASN A 192 -29.72 10.49 -12.98
N VAL A 193 -29.73 11.81 -12.75
CA VAL A 193 -28.54 12.65 -12.73
C VAL A 193 -28.07 12.82 -11.27
N PRO A 194 -26.76 12.80 -10.97
CA PRO A 194 -25.65 12.57 -11.89
C PRO A 194 -25.55 11.11 -12.35
N THR A 195 -25.05 10.91 -13.57
CA THR A 195 -24.68 9.58 -14.09
C THR A 195 -23.19 9.53 -14.37
N LEU A 196 -22.49 8.51 -13.88
CA LEU A 196 -21.11 8.21 -14.26
C LEU A 196 -21.12 7.06 -15.26
N LEU A 197 -20.52 7.27 -16.42
CA LEU A 197 -20.24 6.21 -17.39
C LEU A 197 -18.76 5.88 -17.33
N ILE A 198 -18.43 4.60 -17.22
CA ILE A 198 -17.07 4.13 -16.99
C ILE A 198 -16.67 3.27 -18.18
N TYR A 199 -15.61 3.69 -18.86
CA TYR A 199 -15.07 3.03 -20.03
C TYR A 199 -13.61 2.63 -19.82
N ARG A 200 -13.21 1.54 -20.47
CA ARG A 200 -11.82 1.13 -20.57
C ARG A 200 -11.64 0.23 -21.78
N ASN A 201 -10.53 0.41 -22.51
CA ASN A 201 -10.18 -0.41 -23.67
C ASN A 201 -11.27 -0.48 -24.76
N GLY A 202 -12.09 0.57 -24.89
CA GLY A 202 -13.22 0.61 -25.82
C GLY A 202 -14.55 0.09 -25.26
N ASP A 203 -14.52 -0.60 -24.12
CA ASP A 203 -15.71 -1.22 -23.52
C ASP A 203 -16.29 -0.36 -22.41
N MET A 204 -17.63 -0.40 -22.28
CA MET A 204 -18.32 0.19 -21.13
C MET A 204 -18.28 -0.80 -19.97
N LEU A 205 -17.42 -0.54 -18.98
CA LEU A 205 -17.27 -1.40 -17.79
C LEU A 205 -18.43 -1.26 -16.80
N GLY A 206 -19.06 -0.09 -16.77
CA GLY A 206 -20.18 0.13 -15.87
C GLY A 206 -20.80 1.51 -15.97
N GLN A 207 -21.95 1.63 -15.31
CA GLN A 207 -22.67 2.89 -15.16
C GLN A 207 -23.18 3.04 -13.72
N VAL A 208 -23.10 4.27 -13.20
CA VAL A 208 -23.66 4.62 -11.90
C VAL A 208 -24.66 5.74 -12.09
N VAL A 209 -25.94 5.42 -11.92
CA VAL A 209 -27.06 6.34 -12.14
C VAL A 209 -27.53 6.91 -10.81
N ALA A 210 -27.81 8.21 -10.75
CA ALA A 210 -28.32 8.92 -9.57
C ALA A 210 -27.48 8.73 -8.29
N GLY A 211 -26.18 8.45 -8.43
CA GLY A 211 -25.31 8.09 -7.30
C GLY A 211 -25.68 6.76 -6.63
N ALA A 212 -26.27 5.81 -7.36
CA ALA A 212 -26.51 4.46 -6.85
C ALA A 212 -25.22 3.82 -6.33
N GLY A 213 -25.28 3.24 -5.13
CA GLY A 213 -24.09 2.70 -4.46
C GLY A 213 -23.20 3.75 -3.77
N LEU A 214 -23.55 5.04 -3.84
CA LEU A 214 -22.93 6.12 -3.08
C LEU A 214 -23.84 6.57 -1.94
N LYS A 215 -23.29 7.36 -1.00
CA LYS A 215 -23.98 7.85 0.20
C LYS A 215 -24.78 9.14 -0.05
N GLY A 216 -25.23 9.38 -1.28
CA GLY A 216 -25.90 10.62 -1.69
C GLY A 216 -25.03 11.85 -1.43
N LEU A 217 -25.57 12.87 -0.75
CA LEU A 217 -24.83 14.09 -0.41
C LEU A 217 -23.73 13.90 0.66
N LYS A 218 -23.68 12.75 1.33
CA LYS A 218 -22.61 12.40 2.27
C LYS A 218 -21.43 11.69 1.61
N THR A 219 -21.47 11.52 0.29
CA THR A 219 -20.40 10.88 -0.48
C THR A 219 -19.11 11.68 -0.36
N GLY A 220 -18.02 11.02 0.06
CA GLY A 220 -16.68 11.59 0.11
C GLY A 220 -15.80 11.17 -1.08
N VAL A 221 -14.56 11.66 -1.08
CA VAL A 221 -13.56 11.30 -2.09
C VAL A 221 -13.24 9.80 -2.05
N LYS A 222 -13.03 9.25 -0.84
CA LYS A 222 -12.72 7.82 -0.62
C LYS A 222 -13.83 6.90 -1.17
N ASP A 223 -15.10 7.29 -1.05
CA ASP A 223 -16.23 6.50 -1.57
C ASP A 223 -16.22 6.44 -3.11
N LEU A 224 -15.97 7.57 -3.78
CA LEU A 224 -15.85 7.63 -5.23
C LEU A 224 -14.60 6.90 -5.74
N GLU A 225 -13.48 7.05 -5.04
CA GLU A 225 -12.23 6.34 -5.36
C GLU A 225 -12.42 4.83 -5.31
N ALA A 226 -13.00 4.31 -4.21
CA ALA A 226 -13.29 2.89 -4.06
C ALA A 226 -14.24 2.37 -5.15
N LEU A 227 -15.25 3.16 -5.51
CA LEU A 227 -16.17 2.81 -6.58
C LEU A 227 -15.46 2.74 -7.94
N LEU A 228 -14.63 3.73 -8.28
CA LEU A 228 -13.93 3.76 -9.56
C LEU A 228 -12.79 2.72 -9.64
N LEU A 229 -12.17 2.36 -8.52
CA LEU A 229 -11.25 1.22 -8.42
C LEU A 229 -11.98 -0.11 -8.65
N ARG A 230 -13.18 -0.28 -8.08
CA ARG A 230 -14.00 -1.48 -8.28
C ARG A 230 -14.37 -1.69 -9.75
N TYR A 231 -14.71 -0.61 -10.46
CA TYR A 231 -14.97 -0.65 -11.90
C TYR A 231 -13.70 -0.62 -12.75
N GLN A 232 -12.51 -0.71 -12.15
CA GLN A 232 -11.22 -0.72 -12.86
C GLN A 232 -10.98 0.55 -13.72
N ALA A 233 -11.67 1.65 -13.43
CA ALA A 233 -11.43 2.94 -14.07
C ALA A 233 -10.12 3.55 -13.54
N LEU A 234 -9.89 3.41 -12.23
CA LEU A 234 -8.68 3.83 -11.56
C LEU A 234 -7.69 2.66 -11.43
N GLU A 235 -6.41 3.00 -11.45
CA GLU A 235 -5.33 2.10 -11.07
C GLU A 235 -4.83 2.46 -9.68
N LYS A 236 -4.51 1.46 -8.86
CA LYS A 236 -3.82 1.72 -7.59
C LYS A 236 -2.49 2.43 -7.90
N PRO A 237 -2.11 3.48 -7.15
CA PRO A 237 -0.79 4.06 -7.27
C PRO A 237 0.24 2.95 -7.02
N SER A 238 1.26 2.90 -7.88
CA SER A 238 2.39 2.00 -7.71
C SER A 238 3.06 2.22 -6.36
N ALA A 239 3.77 1.20 -5.87
CA ALA A 239 4.51 1.30 -4.61
C ALA A 239 5.50 2.50 -4.60
N ALA A 240 6.06 2.84 -5.77
CA ALA A 240 6.99 3.97 -5.94
C ALA A 240 6.34 5.35 -5.66
N LEU A 241 5.04 5.51 -5.91
CA LEU A 241 4.29 6.74 -5.59
C LEU A 241 3.65 6.74 -4.21
N ARG A 242 3.39 5.56 -3.62
CA ARG A 242 2.76 5.43 -2.29
C ARG A 242 3.63 6.01 -1.17
N GLN A 243 4.94 5.85 -1.25
CA GLN A 243 5.87 6.38 -0.24
C GLN A 243 5.91 7.91 -0.18
N ARG A 244 5.64 8.62 -1.29
CA ARG A 244 5.55 10.10 -1.29
C ARG A 244 4.28 10.67 -0.65
N ARG A 245 3.24 9.84 -0.42
CA ARG A 245 1.92 10.29 0.03
C ARG A 245 1.60 9.90 1.47
N GLY A 246 2.51 9.21 2.16
CA GLY A 246 2.28 8.54 3.43
C GLY A 246 3.03 9.14 4.62
N GLU A 247 2.98 10.47 4.81
CA GLU A 247 3.38 11.08 6.09
C GLU A 247 2.18 11.53 6.97
N ASP A 248 0.92 11.39 6.53
CA ASP A 248 -0.22 11.97 7.27
C ASP A 248 -1.46 11.08 7.51
N GLU A 249 -1.45 9.76 7.23
CA GLU A 249 -2.57 8.88 7.63
C GLU A 249 -2.05 7.53 8.18
N ASP A 250 -1.61 7.57 9.44
CA ASP A 250 -1.65 6.41 10.34
C ASP A 250 -3.11 6.24 10.79
N ASP A 251 -3.80 5.24 10.24
CA ASP A 251 -5.03 4.71 10.83
C ASP A 251 -4.99 3.19 10.64
N GLY A 252 -4.99 2.50 11.78
CA GLY A 252 -4.59 1.12 11.92
C GLY A 252 -5.59 0.12 11.36
N ASP A 253 -5.08 -0.78 10.53
CA ASP A 253 -5.58 -2.14 10.42
C ASP A 253 -4.47 -3.08 10.92
N ALA A 254 -4.37 -3.16 12.25
CA ALA A 254 -3.66 -4.23 12.92
C ALA A 254 -4.52 -5.50 12.84
N ASP A 255 -4.54 -6.14 11.66
CA ASP A 255 -4.97 -7.52 11.55
C ASP A 255 -3.91 -8.39 12.22
N GLY A 256 -4.30 -8.95 13.37
CA GLY A 256 -3.44 -9.76 14.23
C GLY A 256 -2.84 -10.95 13.49
N LEU A 257 -1.54 -10.88 13.28
CA LEU A 257 -0.69 -12.05 13.10
C LEU A 257 0.20 -12.15 14.33
N ASP A 258 -0.19 -13.08 15.18
CA ASP A 258 0.61 -13.67 16.24
C ASP A 258 1.86 -14.30 15.60
N ASP A 259 2.98 -13.58 15.64
CA ASP A 259 4.30 -14.14 15.40
C ASP A 259 5.27 -13.56 16.43
N ASP A 260 5.60 -14.43 17.39
CA ASP A 260 6.59 -14.30 18.45
C ASP A 260 8.02 -14.19 17.86
N ILE A 261 8.31 -13.07 17.19
CA ILE A 261 9.66 -12.71 16.74
C ILE A 261 10.22 -11.65 17.69
N GLY A 262 11.02 -12.13 18.64
CA GLY A 262 11.71 -11.32 19.63
C GLY A 262 12.55 -10.20 18.99
N MET A 263 12.15 -8.95 19.26
CA MET A 263 12.95 -7.76 19.06
C MET A 263 14.33 -7.93 19.72
N VAL A 264 15.37 -8.09 18.89
CA VAL A 264 16.75 -8.06 19.36
C VAL A 264 17.08 -6.63 19.78
N ASN A 265 17.21 -6.46 21.09
CA ASN A 265 17.53 -5.20 21.73
C ASN A 265 18.97 -4.82 21.34
N THR A 266 19.14 -3.88 20.41
CA THR A 266 20.43 -3.23 20.10
C THR A 266 20.83 -2.37 21.29
N ARG A 267 21.37 -3.02 22.33
CA ARG A 267 22.01 -2.33 23.46
C ARG A 267 23.31 -1.70 22.97
N GLY A 268 23.20 -0.42 22.59
CA GLY A 268 24.34 0.46 22.41
C GLY A 268 25.23 0.45 23.66
N SER A 269 26.50 0.17 23.42
CA SER A 269 27.58 0.27 24.39
C SER A 269 27.81 1.75 24.73
N GLY A 270 27.11 2.23 25.76
CA GLY A 270 27.26 3.57 26.31
C GLY A 270 28.26 3.58 27.47
N ILE A 271 29.47 4.05 27.19
CA ILE A 271 30.55 4.32 28.15
C ILE A 271 30.03 5.25 29.26
N ARG A 272 30.04 4.77 30.51
CA ARG A 272 29.69 5.56 31.70
C ARG A 272 30.94 6.23 32.27
N THR A 273 31.13 7.51 31.97
CA THR A 273 31.99 8.41 32.75
C THR A 273 31.10 9.29 33.63
N GLY A 274 31.42 9.32 34.93
CA GLY A 274 30.55 9.80 36.00
C GLY A 274 30.28 11.31 36.06
N GLY A 275 29.27 11.66 36.86
CA GLY A 275 28.96 13.04 37.21
C GLY A 275 27.61 13.21 37.92
N SER A 276 27.66 13.18 39.25
CA SER A 276 26.80 13.84 40.26
C SER A 276 25.43 14.44 39.85
N GLY A 277 24.37 14.11 40.59
CA GLY A 277 23.24 15.03 40.77
C GLY A 277 21.92 14.47 41.31
N LEU A 278 21.78 14.51 42.64
CA LEU A 278 20.57 14.67 43.48
C LEU A 278 19.16 14.50 42.87
N GLY A 279 18.28 13.75 43.56
CA GLY A 279 16.83 13.96 43.46
C GLY A 279 15.94 12.90 44.09
N VAL A 280 15.67 13.05 45.39
CA VAL A 280 14.62 12.43 46.24
C VAL A 280 13.28 12.33 45.48
N GLY A 281 12.47 11.25 45.44
CA GLY A 281 12.24 10.17 46.39
C GLY A 281 10.90 10.37 47.12
N ARG A 282 9.75 9.96 46.55
CA ARG A 282 8.55 9.61 47.36
C ARG A 282 7.48 8.86 46.56
N GLY A 283 7.19 7.63 47.01
CA GLY A 283 6.07 6.83 46.56
C GLY A 283 5.03 6.59 47.66
N LYS A 284 4.03 5.78 47.29
CA LYS A 284 2.87 5.24 48.04
C LYS A 284 1.76 6.26 48.35
N GLY A 285 0.48 5.97 48.14
CA GLY A 285 -0.19 4.76 47.70
C GLY A 285 -1.50 4.52 48.46
N ARG A 286 -2.52 4.09 47.69
CA ARG A 286 -3.66 3.19 48.04
C ARG A 286 -4.92 3.73 48.76
N LYS A 287 -6.04 3.47 48.04
CA LYS A 287 -7.30 2.76 48.36
C LYS A 287 -8.28 3.30 49.43
N ALA A 288 -9.53 3.48 48.98
CA ALA A 288 -10.80 2.80 49.38
C ALA A 288 -11.97 3.77 49.06
N GLU A 289 -12.93 3.49 48.17
CA GLU A 289 -14.13 2.61 48.32
C GLU A 289 -14.97 2.95 49.55
N ALA A 290 -16.08 3.67 49.37
CA ALA A 290 -17.42 3.38 49.91
C ALA A 290 -18.37 4.60 49.79
N ASP A 291 -19.48 4.36 49.10
CA ASP A 291 -20.89 4.69 49.42
C ASP A 291 -21.37 6.11 49.80
N SER A 292 -22.52 6.41 49.19
CA SER A 292 -23.73 7.01 49.80
C SER A 292 -23.97 8.52 49.64
N ASP A 293 -25.05 8.78 48.87
CA ASP A 293 -26.20 9.64 49.23
C ASP A 293 -26.06 11.17 49.24
N GLY A 294 -27.16 11.85 48.87
CA GLY A 294 -27.40 13.24 49.22
C GLY A 294 -27.62 14.22 48.06
N SER A 295 -28.79 14.13 47.44
CA SER A 295 -29.69 15.25 47.08
C SER A 295 -29.19 16.71 47.08
N ASP A 296 -29.52 17.42 45.97
CA ASP A 296 -30.28 18.69 45.97
C ASP A 296 -29.57 20.01 46.34
N PHE A 297 -29.36 20.90 45.35
CA PHE A 297 -29.57 22.35 45.53
C PHE A 297 -29.68 23.10 44.19
N ASP A 298 -30.83 23.75 43.99
CA ASP A 298 -31.09 24.84 43.04
C ASP A 298 -30.08 26.01 43.20
N ILE A 299 -29.61 26.58 42.07
CA ILE A 299 -29.73 28.03 41.77
C ILE A 299 -29.50 28.31 40.28
#